data_AF-A0A2D6D3D7-F1
#
_entry.id   AF-A0A2D6D3D7-F1
#
_cell.length_a   1.000
_cell.length_b   1.000
_cell.length_c   1.000
_cell.angle_alpha   90.00
_cell.angle_beta   90.00
_cell.angle_gamma   90.00
#
_symmetry.space_group_name_H-M   'P 1'
#
loop_
_entity.id
_entity.type
_entity.pdbx_description
1 polymer ?
#
loop_
_entity_poly.entity_id
_entity_poly.type
_entity_poly.pdbx_seq_one_letter_code
_entity_poly.pdbx_strand_id
1 'polypeptide(L)' 'MALEELERLVGRLEHGEGDLEQALGDFERGVHLVRACADMLTKMELRVQQLVVTEDGEIVTEPFGDDAGEDGGQ' A
#
# COMPACT_ATOMS: atom_id res chain seq x y z
N MET A 1 8.12 -0.13 11.74
CA MET A 1 7.32 0.06 10.48
C MET A 1 6.44 -1.17 10.23
N ALA A 2 5.44 -1.12 9.33
CA ALA A 2 4.57 -2.28 9.06
C ALA A 2 5.34 -3.53 8.58
N LEU A 3 6.40 -3.30 7.78
CA LEU A 3 7.32 -4.35 7.32
C LEU A 3 8.11 -4.98 8.49
N GLU A 4 8.67 -4.16 9.35
CA GLU A 4 9.46 -4.59 10.52
C GLU A 4 8.60 -5.37 11.54
N GLU A 5 7.33 -4.98 11.70
CA GLU A 5 6.37 -5.74 12.52
C GLU A 5 6.04 -7.10 11.89
N LEU A 6 5.91 -7.16 10.56
CA LEU A 6 5.67 -8.39 9.82
C LEU A 6 6.87 -9.35 9.94
N GLU A 7 8.10 -8.85 9.79
CA GLU A 7 9.34 -9.64 9.96
C GLU A 7 9.42 -10.26 11.35
N ARG A 8 9.08 -9.49 12.39
CA ARG A 8 9.05 -9.98 13.77
C ARG A 8 7.98 -11.08 13.96
N LEU A 9 6.81 -10.92 13.37
CA LEU A 9 5.74 -11.93 13.46
C LEU A 9 6.11 -13.22 12.74
N VAL A 10 6.68 -13.12 11.53
CA VAL A 10 7.18 -14.28 10.78
C VAL A 10 8.25 -15.01 11.59
N GLY A 11 9.21 -14.29 12.18
CA GLY A 11 10.23 -14.89 13.04
C GLY A 11 9.61 -15.67 14.21
N ARG A 12 8.62 -15.11 14.91
CA ARG A 12 7.93 -15.82 16.01
C ARG A 12 7.22 -17.09 15.55
N LEU A 13 6.55 -17.04 14.41
CA LEU A 13 5.86 -18.19 13.82
C LEU A 13 6.84 -19.30 13.40
N GLU A 14 7.97 -18.94 12.79
CA GLU A 14 9.00 -19.89 12.35
C GLU A 14 9.70 -20.59 13.53
N HIS A 15 9.88 -19.88 14.65
CA HIS A 15 10.48 -20.43 15.85
C HIS A 15 9.49 -21.19 16.73
N GLY A 16 8.19 -21.18 16.39
CA GLY A 16 7.13 -21.82 17.18
C GLY A 16 6.94 -21.16 18.55
N GLU A 17 7.13 -19.85 18.63
CA GLU A 17 6.96 -19.11 19.88
C GLU A 17 5.48 -18.88 20.20
N GLY A 18 5.05 -19.41 21.35
CA GLY A 18 3.70 -19.22 21.88
C GLY A 18 2.83 -20.46 21.79
N ASP A 19 1.59 -20.33 22.27
CA ASP A 19 0.58 -21.37 22.10
C ASP A 19 -0.16 -21.22 20.74
N LEU A 20 -1.04 -22.18 20.45
CA LEU A 20 -1.79 -22.20 19.18
C LEU A 20 -2.65 -20.93 18.99
N GLU A 21 -3.24 -20.40 20.06
CA GLU A 21 -4.10 -19.22 19.99
C GLU A 21 -3.26 -17.98 19.65
N GLN A 22 -2.08 -17.86 20.26
CA GLN A 22 -1.11 -16.82 19.94
C GLN A 22 -0.61 -16.93 18.50
N ALA A 23 -0.28 -18.13 18.02
CA ALA A 23 0.15 -18.36 16.64
C ALA A 23 -0.94 -17.98 15.62
N LEU A 24 -2.21 -18.27 15.91
CA LEU A 24 -3.34 -17.85 15.08
C LEU A 24 -3.49 -16.33 15.06
N GLY A 25 -3.37 -15.67 16.22
CA GLY A 25 -3.42 -14.21 16.30
C GLY A 25 -2.26 -13.53 15.56
N ASP A 26 -1.05 -14.08 15.67
CA ASP A 26 0.12 -13.60 14.95
C ASP A 26 -0.04 -13.76 13.43
N PHE A 27 -0.61 -14.88 12.98
CA PHE A 27 -0.91 -15.11 11.56
C PHE A 27 -1.94 -14.11 11.02
N GLU A 28 -3.07 -13.93 11.72
CA GLU A 28 -4.10 -12.95 11.33
C GLU A 28 -3.53 -11.54 11.23
N ARG A 29 -2.71 -11.16 12.21
CA ARG A 29 -2.05 -9.85 12.20
C ARG A 29 -1.05 -9.71 11.07
N GLY A 30 -0.29 -10.77 10.77
CA GLY A 30 0.59 -10.82 9.61
C GLY A 30 -0.15 -10.59 8.29
N VAL A 31 -1.30 -11.23 8.10
CA VAL A 31 -2.16 -11.04 6.91
C VAL A 31 -2.63 -9.59 6.79
N HIS A 32 -3.02 -8.95 7.90
CA HIS A 32 -3.42 -7.55 7.90
C HIS A 32 -2.27 -6.61 7.52
N LEU A 33 -1.07 -6.84 8.04
CA LEU A 33 0.11 -6.03 7.72
C LEU A 33 0.50 -6.15 6.25
N VAL A 34 0.46 -7.36 5.67
CA VAL A 34 0.72 -7.57 4.24
C VAL A 34 -0.25 -6.75 3.37
N ARG A 35 -1.55 -6.79 3.68
CA ARG A 35 -2.55 -5.99 2.97
C ARG A 35 -2.29 -4.50 3.08
N ALA A 36 -1.96 -4.01 4.28
CA ALA A 36 -1.66 -2.60 4.50
C ALA A 36 -0.41 -2.14 3.73
N CYS A 37 0.63 -2.97 3.65
CA CYS A 37 1.82 -2.69 2.85
C CYS A 37 1.49 -2.60 1.35
N ALA A 38 0.70 -3.55 0.83
CA ALA A 38 0.26 -3.53 -0.56
C ALA A 38 -0.55 -2.27 -0.89
N ASP A 39 -1.50 -1.88 -0.04
CA ASP A 39 -2.29 -0.66 -0.22
C ASP A 39 -1.42 0.61 -0.22
N MET A 40 -0.40 0.64 0.63
CA MET A 40 0.54 1.76 0.67
C MET A 40 1.36 1.85 -0.61
N LEU A 41 1.85 0.71 -1.11
CA LEU A 41 2.60 0.65 -2.37
C LEU A 41 1.73 1.13 -3.54
N THR A 42 0.50 0.62 -3.68
CA THR A 42 -0.44 1.06 -4.72
C THR A 42 -0.70 2.57 -4.67
N LYS A 43 -0.88 3.13 -3.47
CA LYS A 43 -1.06 4.58 -3.31
C LYS A 43 0.18 5.37 -3.71
N MET A 44 1.37 4.87 -3.39
CA MET A 44 2.62 5.52 -3.79
C MET A 44 2.83 5.44 -5.30
N GLU A 45 2.58 4.29 -5.92
CA GLU A 45 2.63 4.12 -7.38
C GLU A 45 1.69 5.09 -8.08
N LEU A 46 0.46 5.25 -7.59
CA LEU A 46 -0.50 6.22 -8.14
C LEU A 46 0.02 7.66 -8.00
N ARG A 47 0.60 8.01 -6.85
CA ARG A 47 1.16 9.35 -6.64
C ARG A 47 2.35 9.63 -7.55
N VAL A 48 3.21 8.64 -7.79
CA VAL A 48 4.33 8.74 -8.74
C VAL A 48 3.82 8.89 -10.17
N GLN A 49 2.78 8.16 -10.56
CA GLN A 49 2.18 8.27 -11.90
C GLN A 49 1.55 9.64 -12.16
N GLN A 50 1.12 10.36 -11.12
CA GLN A 50 0.62 11.73 -11.25
C GLN A 50 1.74 12.76 -11.43
N LEU A 51 3.01 12.40 -11.19
CA LEU A 51 4.13 13.31 -11.38
C LEU A 51 4.42 13.50 -12.87
N VAL A 52 4.33 14.74 -13.32
CA VAL A 52 4.63 15.17 -14.68
C VAL A 52 5.80 16.15 -14.63
N VAL A 53 6.71 16.00 -15.59
CA VAL A 53 7.85 16.91 -15.75
C VAL A 53 7.50 17.93 -16.82
N THR A 54 7.48 19.20 -16.44
CA THR A 54 7.23 20.33 -17.36
C THR A 54 8.44 20.60 -18.26
N GLU A 55 8.27 21.37 -19.34
CA GLU A 55 9.37 21.75 -20.26
C GLU A 55 10.50 22.50 -19.55
N ASP A 56 10.19 23.21 -18.46
CA ASP A 56 11.17 23.91 -17.60
C ASP A 56 11.86 23.01 -16.57
N GLY A 57 11.51 21.71 -16.53
CA GLY A 57 12.07 20.71 -15.63
C GLY A 57 11.44 20.68 -14.23
N GLU A 58 10.36 21.43 -13.99
CA GLU A 58 9.62 21.37 -12.72
C GLU A 58 8.69 20.15 -12.66
N ILE A 59 8.63 19.51 -11.48
CA ILE A 59 7.74 18.37 -11.20
C ILE A 59 6.40 18.90 -10.70
N VAL A 60 5.32 18.61 -11.44
CA VAL A 60 3.95 18.98 -11.11
C VAL A 60 3.07 17.72 -11.00
N THR A 61 1.89 17.83 -10.37
CA THR A 61 0.93 16.71 -10.28
C THR A 61 -0.27 16.96 -11.19
N GLU A 62 -0.60 16.00 -12.07
CA GLU A 62 -1.84 16.03 -12.85
C GLU A 62 -2.93 15.12 -12.22
N PRO A 63 -4.23 15.51 -12.30
CA PRO A 63 -5.31 14.70 -11.79
C PRO A 63 -5.43 13.38 -12.58
N PHE A 64 -5.55 12.27 -11.85
CA PHE A 64 -5.84 10.97 -12.45
C PHE A 64 -7.31 10.96 -12.89
N GLY A 65 -7.55 10.82 -14.19
CA GLY A 65 -8.87 11.06 -14.80
C GLY A 65 -10.01 10.25 -14.18
N ASP A 66 -11.07 10.97 -13.79
CA ASP A 66 -12.44 10.47 -13.72
C ASP A 66 -13.23 11.20 -14.82
N ASP A 67 -12.96 10.82 -16.08
CA ASP A 67 -13.75 11.27 -17.22
C ASP A 67 -14.97 10.34 -17.35
N ALA A 68 -15.90 10.50 -16.42
CA ALA A 68 -17.26 9.98 -16.51
C ALA A 68 -18.23 11.13 -16.23
N GLY A 69 -18.38 11.99 -17.23
CA GLY A 69 -19.36 13.07 -17.25
C GLY A 69 -19.58 13.63 -18.66
N GLU A 70 -20.29 12.89 -19.51
CA GLU A 70 -20.97 13.47 -20.67
C GLU A 70 -21.96 14.55 -20.19
N ASP A 71 -21.85 15.79 -20.68
CA ASP A 71 -23.03 16.65 -20.94
C ASP A 71 -22.69 17.63 -22.08
N GLY A 72 -23.58 17.67 -23.07
CA GLY A 72 -23.35 18.31 -24.35
C GLY A 72 -23.46 19.83 -24.35
N GLY A 73 -23.01 20.45 -25.44
CA GLY A 73 -23.44 21.79 -25.82
C GLY A 73 -22.44 22.63 -26.61
N GLN A 74 -22.27 22.33 -27.89
CA GLN A 74 -22.65 23.22 -29.01
C GLN A 74 -22.31 22.59 -30.36
#